data_AF-A0A543HUA3-F1
#
_entry.id   AF-A0A543HUA3-F1
#
_cell.length_a   1.000
_cell.length_b   1.000
_cell.length_c   1.000
_cell.angle_alpha   90.00
_cell.angle_beta   90.00
_cell.angle_gamma   90.00
#
_symmetry.space_group_name_H-M   'P 1'
#
loop_
_entity.id
_entity.type
_entity.pdbx_description
1 polymer ?
#
loop_
_entity_poly.entity_id
_entity_poly.type
_entity_poly.pdbx_seq_one_letter_code
_entity_poly.pdbx_strand_id
1 'polypeptide(L)'
;MWIDEPIWPAHGRQFAHLVSDESYAELHAVARAAGLHPRSFDGDHYDVPDVRWHDAVAAGATPTSGVDLARRLNASGLRLRKRKHDRGVARQLDVLFPNGASDVDLVASSVPVDERRVYAAMVFVRDSRGDFAVVYSIRRRQWGSPGGWRESDESPVENAVRETHEETGLLLDPARVSPCGYERFTPRTDDNVISLDKPYLQVFRTELDAVRPPLTNGDDGIHATRWVTPQEYAALCGHLFWWPLAAEVFPELRGLRA
;
A
#
# COMPACT_ATOMS: atom_id res chain seq x y z
N MET A 1 14.46 2.69 17.85
CA MET A 1 15.43 2.05 16.91
C MET A 1 16.26 0.90 17.50
N TRP A 2 16.13 -0.31 16.96
CA TRP A 2 16.76 -1.54 17.47
C TRP A 2 17.34 -2.43 16.36
N ILE A 3 18.45 -3.12 16.62
CA ILE A 3 19.08 -4.07 15.70
C ILE A 3 19.44 -5.38 16.42
N ASP A 4 19.19 -6.54 15.80
CA ASP A 4 19.61 -7.86 16.33
C ASP A 4 21.02 -8.25 15.88
N GLU A 5 21.53 -9.40 16.34
CA GLU A 5 22.81 -9.94 15.87
C GLU A 5 22.72 -10.48 14.43
N PRO A 6 23.78 -10.34 13.61
CA PRO A 6 23.78 -10.86 12.25
C PRO A 6 23.99 -12.38 12.26
N ILE A 7 22.91 -13.13 12.48
CA ILE A 7 22.90 -14.60 12.59
C ILE A 7 22.00 -15.29 11.55
N TRP A 8 21.32 -14.52 10.70
CA TRP A 8 20.35 -15.02 9.73
C TRP A 8 21.03 -15.29 8.38
N PRO A 9 21.18 -16.56 7.95
CA PRO A 9 21.89 -16.88 6.71
C PRO A 9 21.02 -16.65 5.47
N ALA A 10 21.50 -15.83 4.54
CA ALA A 10 20.92 -15.66 3.20
C ALA A 10 21.99 -15.27 2.19
N HIS A 11 21.87 -15.70 0.92
CA HIS A 11 22.77 -15.29 -0.17
C HIS A 11 24.29 -15.40 0.14
N GLY A 12 24.70 -16.37 0.97
CA GLY A 12 26.09 -16.57 1.37
C GLY A 12 26.62 -15.55 2.39
N ARG A 13 25.75 -14.82 3.09
CA ARG A 13 26.10 -13.84 4.13
C ARG A 13 25.18 -14.00 5.34
N GLN A 14 25.56 -13.37 6.45
CA GLN A 14 24.70 -13.23 7.61
C GLN A 14 23.98 -11.88 7.58
N PHE A 15 22.75 -11.87 8.06
CA PHE A 15 21.90 -10.70 8.15
C PHE A 15 21.41 -10.50 9.58
N ALA A 16 21.28 -9.23 9.95
CA ALA A 16 20.53 -8.74 11.10
C ALA A 16 19.26 -8.04 10.59
N HIS A 17 18.38 -7.67 11.50
CA HIS A 17 17.17 -6.91 11.26
C HIS A 17 17.23 -5.61 12.04
N LEU A 18 16.93 -4.51 11.36
CA LEU A 18 16.78 -3.19 11.95
C LEU A 18 15.30 -2.81 11.98
N VAL A 19 14.79 -2.43 13.15
CA VAL A 19 13.39 -2.02 13.35
C VAL A 19 13.28 -0.70 14.10
N SER A 20 12.14 -0.07 13.96
CA SER A 20 11.66 0.99 14.84
C SER A 20 10.48 0.48 15.66
N ASP A 21 10.38 0.93 16.89
CA ASP A 21 9.21 0.82 17.76
C ASP A 21 8.43 2.13 17.89
N GLU A 22 8.82 3.18 17.14
CA GLU A 22 8.18 4.49 17.15
C GLU A 22 7.55 4.85 15.80
N SER A 23 8.30 4.79 14.69
CA SER A 23 7.80 5.13 13.36
C SER A 23 8.70 4.62 12.21
N TYR A 24 8.12 4.44 11.03
CA TYR A 24 8.93 4.20 9.84
C TYR A 24 9.78 5.40 9.41
N ALA A 25 9.41 6.62 9.78
CA ALA A 25 10.18 7.81 9.45
C ALA A 25 11.58 7.74 10.07
N GLU A 26 11.68 7.38 11.36
CA GLU A 26 12.98 7.17 12.02
C GLU A 26 13.71 5.94 11.46
N LEU A 27 13.00 4.85 11.16
CA LEU A 27 13.58 3.64 10.59
C LEU A 27 14.25 3.93 9.25
N HIS A 28 13.55 4.61 8.35
CA HIS A 28 14.10 5.00 7.05
C HIS A 28 15.24 6.01 7.18
N ALA A 29 15.21 6.90 8.19
CA ALA A 29 16.29 7.85 8.43
C ALA A 29 17.58 7.14 8.87
N VAL A 30 17.50 6.23 9.85
CA VAL A 30 18.64 5.43 10.31
C VAL A 30 19.15 4.51 9.21
N ALA A 31 18.25 3.85 8.46
CA ALA A 31 18.64 2.99 7.36
C ALA A 31 19.42 3.75 6.26
N ARG A 32 18.99 4.97 5.90
CA ARG A 32 19.72 5.83 4.96
C ARG A 32 21.08 6.24 5.50
N ALA A 33 21.16 6.63 6.77
CA ALA A 33 22.41 7.02 7.42
C ALA A 33 23.41 5.85 7.49
N ALA A 34 22.92 4.62 7.68
CA ALA A 34 23.69 3.38 7.65
C ALA A 34 24.03 2.89 6.23
N GLY A 35 23.61 3.60 5.18
CA GLY A 35 23.87 3.22 3.78
C GLY A 35 23.11 1.98 3.31
N LEU A 36 21.99 1.64 3.95
CA LEU A 36 21.14 0.53 3.54
C LEU A 36 20.37 0.86 2.27
N HIS A 37 20.31 -0.10 1.36
CA HIS A 37 19.58 0.07 0.11
C HIS A 37 18.07 0.07 0.37
N PRO A 38 17.25 0.95 -0.24
CA PRO A 38 15.80 1.00 0.01
C PRO A 38 15.06 -0.34 -0.16
N ARG A 39 15.53 -1.19 -1.08
CA ARG A 39 14.96 -2.54 -1.30
C ARG A 39 15.15 -3.51 -0.13
N SER A 40 16.08 -3.24 0.78
CA SER A 40 16.27 -4.07 1.99
C SER A 40 15.20 -3.84 3.05
N PHE A 41 14.37 -2.80 2.92
CA PHE A 41 13.14 -2.69 3.71
C PHE A 41 12.15 -3.78 3.30
N ASP A 42 11.56 -4.51 4.24
CA ASP A 42 10.57 -5.57 3.96
C ASP A 42 9.24 -5.36 4.69
N GLY A 43 8.80 -4.09 4.75
CA GLY A 43 7.47 -3.69 5.21
C GLY A 43 7.42 -3.21 6.66
N ASP A 44 8.29 -3.72 7.54
CA ASP A 44 8.38 -3.27 8.93
C ASP A 44 9.79 -3.30 9.53
N HIS A 45 10.77 -3.78 8.77
CA HIS A 45 12.17 -3.85 9.15
C HIS A 45 13.07 -3.69 7.91
N TYR A 46 14.36 -3.46 8.15
CA TYR A 46 15.40 -3.57 7.14
C TYR A 46 16.25 -4.82 7.38
N ASP A 47 16.51 -5.59 6.32
CA ASP A 47 17.56 -6.61 6.31
C ASP A 47 18.94 -5.94 6.24
N VAL A 48 19.73 -6.09 7.30
CA VAL A 48 21.06 -5.49 7.43
C VAL A 48 22.12 -6.57 7.19
N PRO A 49 22.90 -6.51 6.10
CA PRO A 49 24.01 -7.44 5.93
C PRO A 49 25.05 -7.21 7.03
N ASP A 50 25.70 -8.27 7.49
CA ASP A 50 26.78 -8.28 8.50
C ASP A 50 27.78 -7.11 8.35
N VAL A 51 28.24 -6.85 7.14
CA VAL A 51 29.18 -5.76 6.81
C VAL A 51 28.65 -4.34 7.10
N ARG A 52 27.34 -4.16 7.27
CA ARG A 52 26.68 -2.87 7.60
C ARG A 52 26.18 -2.82 9.03
N TRP A 53 26.37 -3.87 9.84
CA TRP A 53 25.86 -3.92 11.20
C TRP A 53 26.41 -2.78 12.07
N HIS A 54 27.74 -2.57 12.02
CA HIS A 54 28.39 -1.47 12.74
C HIS A 54 27.95 -0.09 12.24
N ASP A 55 27.69 0.07 10.94
CA ASP A 55 27.18 1.32 10.36
C ASP A 55 25.78 1.64 10.90
N ALA A 56 24.92 0.63 11.07
CA ALA A 56 23.60 0.80 11.68
C ALA A 56 23.68 1.23 13.16
N VAL A 57 24.59 0.63 13.93
CA VAL A 57 24.84 1.04 15.32
C VAL A 57 25.37 2.47 15.39
N ALA A 58 26.35 2.82 14.55
CA ALA A 58 26.89 4.17 14.46
C ALA A 58 25.83 5.21 14.02
N ALA A 59 24.83 4.79 13.24
CA ALA A 59 23.69 5.61 12.83
C ALA A 59 22.59 5.73 13.90
N GLY A 60 22.76 5.12 15.09
CA GLY A 60 21.84 5.26 16.22
C GLY A 60 21.00 4.02 16.54
N ALA A 61 21.24 2.88 15.89
CA ALA A 61 20.59 1.62 16.29
C ALA A 61 21.17 1.09 17.60
N THR A 62 20.29 0.66 18.52
CA THR A 62 20.73 -0.01 19.76
C THR A 62 20.72 -1.52 19.58
N PRO A 63 21.85 -2.22 19.79
CA PRO A 63 21.89 -3.68 19.77
C PRO A 63 20.94 -4.30 20.79
N THR A 64 20.23 -5.35 20.38
CA THR A 64 19.38 -6.16 21.25
C THR A 64 19.31 -7.60 20.72
N SER A 65 18.63 -8.50 21.42
CA SER A 65 18.37 -9.85 20.90
C SER A 65 17.20 -9.86 19.91
N GLY A 66 17.18 -10.81 18.97
CA GLY A 66 16.05 -10.98 18.05
C GLY A 66 14.69 -11.18 18.75
N VAL A 67 14.68 -11.80 19.94
CA VAL A 67 13.45 -11.96 20.75
C VAL A 67 12.94 -10.62 21.26
N ASP A 68 13.82 -9.79 21.82
CA ASP A 68 13.46 -8.47 22.33
C ASP A 68 13.07 -7.52 21.18
N LEU A 69 13.78 -7.60 20.05
CA LEU A 69 13.46 -6.88 18.83
C LEU A 69 12.05 -7.19 18.34
N ALA A 70 11.70 -8.48 18.21
CA ALA A 70 10.37 -8.90 17.81
C ALA A 70 9.29 -8.46 18.82
N ARG A 71 9.58 -8.54 20.13
CA ARG A 71 8.67 -8.09 21.19
C ARG A 71 8.36 -6.59 21.07
N ARG A 72 9.37 -5.75 20.88
CA ARG A 72 9.21 -4.29 20.71
C ARG A 72 8.45 -3.95 19.43
N LEU A 73 8.79 -4.60 18.31
CA LEU A 73 8.08 -4.39 17.05
C LEU A 73 6.59 -4.75 17.16
N ASN A 74 6.25 -5.87 17.84
CA ASN A 74 4.85 -6.21 18.08
C ASN A 74 4.16 -5.18 18.99
N ALA A 75 4.82 -4.74 20.07
CA ALA A 75 4.26 -3.76 21.01
C ALA A 75 4.02 -2.37 20.37
N SER A 76 4.82 -1.99 19.38
CA SER A 76 4.65 -0.74 18.63
C SER A 76 3.42 -0.74 17.70
N GLY A 77 2.87 -1.91 17.39
CA GLY A 77 1.84 -2.06 16.37
C GLY A 77 2.36 -2.00 14.92
N LEU A 78 3.65 -1.71 14.67
CA LEU A 78 4.21 -1.56 13.33
C LEU A 78 4.50 -2.88 12.60
N ARG A 79 4.33 -4.04 13.26
CA ARG A 79 4.54 -5.36 12.63
C ARG A 79 3.57 -5.55 11.46
N LEU A 80 4.13 -5.65 10.25
CA LEU A 80 3.40 -5.95 9.02
C LEU A 80 3.61 -7.41 8.65
N ARG A 81 2.55 -8.20 8.68
CA ARG A 81 2.59 -9.62 8.24
C ARG A 81 2.21 -9.76 6.78
N LYS A 82 2.96 -10.52 5.99
CA LYS A 82 2.70 -10.71 4.56
C LYS A 82 2.91 -12.15 4.13
N ARG A 83 2.38 -12.54 2.96
CA ARG A 83 2.63 -13.88 2.41
C ARG A 83 4.05 -13.94 1.86
N LYS A 84 4.54 -15.16 1.64
CA LYS A 84 5.81 -15.34 0.92
C LYS A 84 5.70 -14.71 -0.47
N HIS A 85 6.75 -14.02 -0.92
CA HIS A 85 6.83 -13.27 -2.19
C HIS A 85 6.03 -11.96 -2.26
N ASP A 86 5.21 -11.64 -1.25
CA ASP A 86 4.63 -10.31 -1.14
C ASP A 86 5.70 -9.28 -0.74
N ARG A 87 5.49 -8.04 -1.17
CA ARG A 87 6.29 -6.88 -0.78
C ARG A 87 5.52 -6.02 0.22
N GLY A 88 5.97 -6.01 1.47
CA GLY A 88 5.40 -5.11 2.48
C GLY A 88 5.77 -3.66 2.15
N VAL A 89 4.78 -2.78 2.08
CA VAL A 89 4.98 -1.39 1.68
C VAL A 89 4.95 -0.47 2.89
N ALA A 90 3.89 -0.54 3.68
CA ALA A 90 3.77 0.20 4.94
C ALA A 90 2.56 -0.34 5.73
N ARG A 91 2.64 -0.34 7.05
CA ARG A 91 1.48 -0.33 7.93
C ARG A 91 1.16 1.10 8.38
N GLN A 92 -0.07 1.53 8.15
CA GLN A 92 -0.62 2.78 8.65
C GLN A 92 -1.43 2.48 9.91
N LEU A 93 -1.15 3.17 11.01
CA LEU A 93 -1.88 2.99 12.26
C LEU A 93 -2.99 4.02 12.37
N ASP A 94 -4.11 3.61 12.97
CA ASP A 94 -5.21 4.51 13.36
C ASP A 94 -5.76 5.38 12.21
N VAL A 95 -5.89 4.79 11.01
CA VAL A 95 -6.49 5.47 9.86
C VAL A 95 -7.98 5.68 10.10
N LEU A 96 -8.43 6.92 10.04
CA LEU A 96 -9.82 7.29 10.32
C LEU A 96 -10.74 6.99 9.13
N PHE A 97 -11.77 6.19 9.38
CA PHE A 97 -12.88 5.98 8.46
C PHE A 97 -14.18 6.50 9.11
N PRO A 98 -15.26 6.74 8.33
CA PRO A 98 -16.52 7.25 8.87
C PRO A 98 -17.11 6.44 10.03
N ASN A 99 -16.80 5.14 10.12
CA ASN A 99 -17.36 4.22 11.12
C ASN A 99 -16.30 3.66 12.08
N GLY A 100 -15.21 4.40 12.30
CA GLY A 100 -14.16 4.03 13.24
C GLY A 100 -12.77 3.91 12.60
N ALA A 101 -11.76 3.81 13.46
CA ALA A 101 -10.38 3.71 13.02
C ALA A 101 -9.98 2.26 12.68
N SER A 102 -9.07 2.12 11.73
CA SER A 102 -8.42 0.84 11.42
C SER A 102 -6.92 1.05 11.24
N ASP A 103 -6.13 0.06 11.65
CA ASP A 103 -4.79 -0.08 11.11
C ASP A 103 -4.90 -0.67 9.70
N VAL A 104 -4.04 -0.26 8.77
CA VAL A 104 -4.06 -0.69 7.37
C VAL A 104 -2.68 -1.15 6.94
N ASP A 105 -2.55 -2.43 6.58
CA ASP A 105 -1.35 -2.93 5.92
C ASP A 105 -1.47 -2.72 4.41
N LEU A 106 -0.47 -2.07 3.82
CA LEU A 106 -0.31 -1.89 2.38
C LEU A 106 0.71 -2.90 1.87
N VAL A 107 0.30 -3.74 0.93
CA VAL A 107 1.13 -4.81 0.40
C VAL A 107 1.06 -4.83 -1.12
N ALA A 108 2.22 -4.76 -1.78
CA ALA A 108 2.33 -4.95 -3.21
C ALA A 108 2.47 -6.45 -3.52
N SER A 109 1.66 -6.94 -4.46
CA SER A 109 1.61 -8.35 -4.83
C SER A 109 0.96 -8.56 -6.19
N SER A 110 1.50 -9.48 -6.98
CA SER A 110 0.88 -9.97 -8.22
C SER A 110 -0.06 -11.15 -7.99
N VAL A 111 -0.23 -11.60 -6.74
CA VAL A 111 -1.09 -12.73 -6.38
C VAL A 111 -2.34 -12.19 -5.70
N PRO A 112 -3.55 -12.47 -6.20
CA PRO A 112 -4.78 -12.00 -5.56
C PRO A 112 -4.92 -12.59 -4.16
N VAL A 113 -5.62 -11.90 -3.27
CA VAL A 113 -6.04 -12.46 -1.98
C VAL A 113 -7.23 -13.42 -2.17
N ASP A 114 -7.55 -14.20 -1.14
CA ASP A 114 -8.75 -15.05 -1.15
C ASP A 114 -10.00 -14.18 -1.33
N GLU A 115 -10.67 -14.31 -2.48
CA GLU A 115 -11.83 -13.50 -2.84
C GLU A 115 -12.93 -13.56 -1.80
N ARG A 116 -13.09 -14.66 -1.05
CA ARG A 116 -14.13 -14.78 -0.02
C ARG A 116 -13.95 -13.76 1.11
N ARG A 117 -12.73 -13.22 1.25
CA ARG A 117 -12.31 -12.27 2.26
C ARG A 117 -12.15 -10.83 1.74
N VAL A 118 -12.51 -10.58 0.48
CA VAL A 118 -12.46 -9.25 -0.13
C VAL A 118 -13.82 -8.57 0.03
N TYR A 119 -13.82 -7.33 0.53
CA TYR A 119 -15.04 -6.52 0.66
C TYR A 119 -15.11 -5.37 -0.35
N ALA A 120 -14.00 -5.02 -1.00
CA ALA A 120 -13.89 -3.90 -1.93
C ALA A 120 -12.75 -4.10 -2.92
N ALA A 121 -12.77 -3.36 -4.02
CA ALA A 121 -11.67 -3.30 -4.99
C ALA A 121 -11.40 -1.86 -5.44
N MET A 122 -10.16 -1.62 -5.89
CA MET A 122 -9.72 -0.36 -6.50
C MET A 122 -8.86 -0.65 -7.72
N VAL A 123 -8.91 0.21 -8.74
CA VAL A 123 -8.10 0.07 -9.96
C VAL A 123 -7.31 1.33 -10.24
N PHE A 124 -5.98 1.21 -10.36
CA PHE A 124 -5.18 2.23 -11.02
C PHE A 124 -5.35 2.10 -12.54
N VAL A 125 -6.11 3.01 -13.14
CA VAL A 125 -6.33 3.05 -14.59
C VAL A 125 -5.37 4.06 -15.22
N ARG A 126 -4.51 3.59 -16.14
CA ARG A 126 -3.62 4.45 -16.93
C ARG A 126 -4.03 4.50 -18.39
N ASP A 127 -3.79 5.63 -19.03
CA ASP A 127 -3.84 5.74 -20.49
C ASP A 127 -2.49 5.38 -21.13
N SER A 128 -2.42 5.35 -22.47
CA SER A 128 -1.18 4.97 -23.19
C SER A 128 -0.06 6.01 -23.12
N ARG A 129 -0.29 7.19 -22.53
CA ARG A 129 0.78 8.15 -22.18
C ARG A 129 1.24 8.04 -20.73
N GLY A 130 0.53 7.24 -19.94
CA GLY A 130 0.79 7.07 -18.53
C GLY A 130 0.09 8.04 -17.59
N ASP A 131 -0.90 8.79 -18.07
CA ASP A 131 -1.77 9.58 -17.21
C ASP A 131 -2.76 8.67 -16.47
N PHE A 132 -3.21 9.09 -15.29
CA PHE A 132 -4.13 8.33 -14.44
C PHE A 132 -5.55 8.88 -14.52
N ALA A 133 -6.55 8.00 -14.55
CA ALA A 133 -7.93 8.40 -14.28
C ALA A 133 -8.14 8.51 -12.77
N VAL A 134 -8.71 9.63 -12.32
CA VAL A 134 -9.05 9.86 -10.91
C VAL A 134 -10.47 10.37 -10.76
N VAL A 135 -11.07 10.03 -9.62
CA VAL A 135 -12.43 10.38 -9.23
C VAL A 135 -12.41 11.17 -7.92
N TYR A 136 -13.30 12.15 -7.78
CA TYR A 136 -13.52 12.84 -6.51
C TYR A 136 -14.76 12.28 -5.83
N SER A 137 -14.54 11.52 -4.76
CA SER A 137 -15.62 10.92 -3.98
C SER A 137 -16.29 11.97 -3.09
N ILE A 138 -17.61 12.13 -3.20
CA ILE A 138 -18.40 13.03 -2.34
C ILE A 138 -18.32 12.57 -0.89
N ARG A 139 -18.48 11.26 -0.65
CA ARG A 139 -18.45 10.65 0.68
C ARG A 139 -17.12 10.88 1.39
N ARG A 140 -16.00 10.73 0.68
CA ARG A 140 -14.66 10.85 1.25
C ARG A 140 -14.09 12.27 1.17
N ARG A 141 -14.72 13.15 0.38
CA ARG A 141 -14.26 14.53 0.08
C ARG A 141 -12.79 14.60 -0.36
N GLN A 142 -12.38 13.63 -1.18
CA GLN A 142 -11.00 13.50 -1.63
C GLN A 142 -10.94 12.90 -3.03
N TRP A 143 -9.85 13.18 -3.73
CA TRP A 143 -9.48 12.50 -4.98
C TRP A 143 -8.94 11.10 -4.70
N GLY A 144 -9.12 10.19 -5.65
CA GLY A 144 -8.56 8.85 -5.59
C GLY A 144 -8.69 8.12 -6.92
N SER A 145 -8.22 6.87 -6.95
CA SER A 145 -8.50 5.96 -8.05
C SER A 145 -9.94 5.43 -7.94
N PRO A 146 -10.55 5.02 -9.07
CA PRO A 146 -11.88 4.43 -9.03
C PRO A 146 -11.91 3.14 -8.22
N GLY A 147 -13.02 2.93 -7.50
CA GLY A 147 -13.21 1.74 -6.69
C GLY A 147 -14.19 1.89 -5.52
N GLY A 148 -14.79 0.77 -5.15
CA GLY A 148 -15.86 0.75 -4.18
C GLY A 148 -16.11 -0.63 -3.58
N TRP A 149 -17.28 -0.76 -2.97
CA TRP A 149 -17.68 -1.95 -2.24
C TRP A 149 -18.04 -3.06 -3.21
N ARG A 150 -17.75 -4.29 -2.80
CA ARG A 150 -18.11 -5.46 -3.57
C ARG A 150 -19.55 -5.87 -3.29
N GLU A 151 -20.27 -6.17 -4.36
CA GLU A 151 -21.60 -6.79 -4.30
C GLU A 151 -21.49 -8.32 -4.07
N SER A 152 -22.60 -8.97 -3.70
CA SER A 152 -22.55 -10.33 -3.12
C SER A 152 -22.14 -11.44 -4.10
N ASP A 153 -22.34 -11.23 -5.39
CA ASP A 153 -22.25 -12.22 -6.47
C ASP A 153 -21.10 -11.97 -7.46
N GLU A 154 -20.37 -10.86 -7.30
CA GLU A 154 -19.24 -10.52 -8.18
C GLU A 154 -17.88 -10.95 -7.60
N SER A 155 -16.96 -11.32 -8.49
CA SER A 155 -15.54 -11.46 -8.20
C SER A 155 -14.89 -10.09 -7.94
N PRO A 156 -13.72 -10.04 -7.27
CA PRO A 156 -13.00 -8.78 -7.07
C PRO A 156 -12.64 -8.03 -8.37
N VAL A 157 -12.42 -8.75 -9.49
CA VAL A 157 -12.13 -8.11 -10.79
C VAL A 157 -13.41 -7.52 -11.39
N GLU A 158 -14.53 -8.24 -11.34
CA GLU A 158 -15.82 -7.73 -11.81
C GLU A 158 -16.23 -6.47 -11.05
N ASN A 159 -16.02 -6.44 -9.73
CA ASN A 159 -16.19 -5.25 -8.89
C ASN A 159 -15.36 -4.06 -9.37
N ALA A 160 -14.06 -4.28 -9.57
CA ALA A 160 -13.15 -3.26 -10.06
C ALA A 160 -13.58 -2.69 -11.42
N VAL A 161 -14.06 -3.55 -12.33
CA VAL A 161 -14.55 -3.17 -13.65
C VAL A 161 -15.86 -2.39 -13.56
N ARG A 162 -16.83 -2.86 -12.77
CA ARG A 162 -18.13 -2.21 -12.55
C ARG A 162 -17.95 -0.82 -11.95
N GLU A 163 -17.23 -0.71 -10.83
CA GLU A 163 -16.98 0.57 -10.15
C GLU A 163 -16.25 1.55 -11.06
N THR A 164 -15.26 1.09 -11.84
CA THR A 164 -14.60 1.96 -12.81
C THR A 164 -15.58 2.48 -13.86
N HIS A 165 -16.45 1.63 -14.38
CA HIS A 165 -17.44 2.03 -15.38
C HIS A 165 -18.48 3.00 -14.79
N GLU A 166 -18.99 2.74 -13.59
CA GLU A 166 -19.98 3.61 -12.92
C GLU A 166 -19.40 4.97 -12.58
N GLU A 167 -18.18 5.01 -12.01
CA GLU A 167 -17.56 6.25 -11.56
C GLU A 167 -16.91 7.07 -12.68
N THR A 168 -16.56 6.45 -13.82
CA THR A 168 -15.78 7.13 -14.89
C THR A 168 -16.32 6.96 -16.31
N GLY A 169 -17.21 5.99 -16.56
CA GLY A 169 -17.66 5.59 -17.90
C GLY A 169 -16.64 4.78 -18.70
N LEU A 170 -15.46 4.50 -18.15
CA LEU A 170 -14.45 3.71 -18.85
C LEU A 170 -14.84 2.23 -18.90
N LEU A 171 -14.77 1.65 -20.09
CA LEU A 171 -14.94 0.21 -20.30
C LEU A 171 -13.58 -0.48 -20.21
N LEU A 172 -13.40 -1.29 -19.17
CA LEU A 172 -12.20 -2.10 -18.97
C LEU A 172 -12.42 -3.51 -19.52
N ASP A 173 -11.41 -4.05 -20.21
CA ASP A 173 -11.32 -5.49 -20.47
C ASP A 173 -10.87 -6.20 -19.18
N PRO A 174 -11.71 -7.07 -18.57
CA PRO A 174 -11.35 -7.78 -17.34
C PRO A 174 -10.03 -8.59 -17.47
N ALA A 175 -9.70 -9.07 -18.68
CA ALA A 175 -8.46 -9.84 -18.91
C ALA A 175 -7.20 -8.98 -18.80
N ARG A 176 -7.32 -7.65 -18.89
CA ARG A 176 -6.21 -6.69 -18.74
C ARG A 176 -6.10 -6.12 -17.33
N VAL A 177 -7.07 -6.39 -16.46
CA VAL A 177 -7.09 -5.92 -15.07
C VAL A 177 -6.28 -6.89 -14.20
N SER A 178 -5.08 -6.50 -13.81
CA SER A 178 -4.13 -7.37 -13.11
C SER A 178 -3.97 -6.95 -11.64
N PRO A 179 -3.90 -7.90 -10.68
CA PRO A 179 -3.62 -7.58 -9.28
C PRO A 179 -2.24 -6.96 -9.16
N CYS A 180 -2.12 -5.91 -8.34
CA CYS A 180 -0.84 -5.26 -8.05
C CYS A 180 -0.59 -5.03 -6.55
N GLY A 181 -1.62 -5.22 -5.72
CA GLY A 181 -1.49 -5.18 -4.28
C GLY A 181 -2.80 -5.43 -3.57
N TYR A 182 -2.79 -5.28 -2.26
CA TYR A 182 -3.99 -5.30 -1.44
C TYR A 182 -3.78 -4.43 -0.20
N GLU A 183 -4.88 -3.95 0.34
CA GLU A 183 -4.94 -3.31 1.65
C GLU A 183 -5.60 -4.29 2.62
N ARG A 184 -5.00 -4.48 3.80
CA ARG A 184 -5.59 -5.30 4.87
C ARG A 184 -5.91 -4.43 6.07
N PHE A 185 -7.18 -4.39 6.41
CA PHE A 185 -7.70 -3.58 7.50
C PHE A 185 -7.77 -4.41 8.78
N THR A 186 -7.32 -3.81 9.88
CA THR A 186 -7.49 -4.32 11.25
C THR A 186 -8.30 -3.28 12.02
N PRO A 187 -9.62 -3.48 12.20
CA PRO A 187 -10.48 -2.56 12.94
C PRO A 187 -9.99 -2.36 14.38
N ARG A 188 -10.06 -1.12 14.86
CA ARG A 188 -9.78 -0.77 16.27
C ARG A 188 -11.05 -0.57 17.10
N THR A 189 -12.21 -0.58 16.45
CA THR A 189 -13.53 -0.38 17.06
C THR A 189 -14.49 -1.47 16.59
N ASP A 190 -15.40 -1.88 17.47
CA ASP A 190 -16.37 -2.96 17.18
C ASP A 190 -17.42 -2.54 16.12
N ASP A 191 -17.74 -1.25 16.02
CA ASP A 191 -18.74 -0.71 15.08
C ASP A 191 -18.19 -0.48 13.66
N ASN A 192 -17.00 -0.99 13.35
CA ASN A 192 -16.39 -0.80 12.04
C ASN A 192 -17.11 -1.65 10.99
N VAL A 193 -17.46 -1.03 9.86
CA VAL A 193 -18.14 -1.72 8.75
C VAL A 193 -17.20 -2.71 8.05
N ILE A 194 -15.88 -2.53 8.19
CA ILE A 194 -14.91 -3.51 7.73
C ILE A 194 -14.76 -4.59 8.79
N SER A 195 -15.17 -5.82 8.45
CA SER A 195 -15.10 -6.95 9.39
C SER A 195 -13.78 -7.73 9.28
N LEU A 196 -13.44 -8.45 10.34
CA LEU A 196 -12.28 -9.36 10.35
C LEU A 196 -12.43 -10.55 9.38
N ASP A 197 -13.66 -10.89 9.01
CA ASP A 197 -13.96 -11.94 8.04
C ASP A 197 -13.59 -11.50 6.61
N LYS A 198 -13.90 -10.25 6.27
CA LYS A 198 -13.58 -9.64 4.98
C LYS A 198 -12.67 -8.40 5.14
N PRO A 199 -11.41 -8.56 5.56
CA PRO A 199 -10.55 -7.43 5.88
C PRO A 199 -9.81 -6.86 4.67
N TYR A 200 -10.05 -7.36 3.45
CA TYR A 200 -9.23 -7.00 2.29
C TYR A 200 -9.94 -6.09 1.30
N LEU A 201 -9.22 -5.05 0.86
CA LEU A 201 -9.47 -4.36 -0.40
C LEU A 201 -8.42 -4.84 -1.41
N GLN A 202 -8.87 -5.39 -2.54
CA GLN A 202 -7.98 -5.86 -3.61
C GLN A 202 -7.61 -4.69 -4.54
N VAL A 203 -6.32 -4.48 -4.78
CA VAL A 203 -5.83 -3.39 -5.63
C VAL A 203 -5.37 -3.95 -6.97
N PHE A 204 -5.91 -3.39 -8.04
CA PHE A 204 -5.62 -3.74 -9.41
C PHE A 204 -4.96 -2.58 -10.16
N ARG A 205 -4.40 -2.90 -11.32
CA ARG A 205 -3.96 -1.93 -12.31
C ARG A 205 -4.38 -2.37 -13.71
N THR A 206 -4.55 -1.40 -14.59
CA THR A 206 -4.76 -1.62 -16.01
C THR A 206 -4.20 -0.44 -16.82
N GLU A 207 -3.89 -0.68 -18.08
CA GLU A 207 -3.41 0.33 -19.02
C GLU A 207 -4.25 0.24 -20.29
N LEU A 208 -4.79 1.38 -20.72
CA LEU A 208 -5.60 1.53 -21.93
C LEU A 208 -4.71 1.88 -23.12
N ASP A 209 -5.12 1.46 -24.32
CA ASP A 209 -4.37 1.80 -25.54
C ASP A 209 -4.64 3.24 -26.02
N ALA A 210 -5.79 3.79 -25.63
CA ALA A 210 -6.20 5.15 -25.95
C ALA A 210 -5.50 6.19 -25.04
N VAL A 211 -5.32 7.40 -25.57
CA VAL A 211 -4.87 8.57 -24.80
C VAL A 211 -6.10 9.30 -24.29
N ARG A 212 -6.21 9.46 -22.98
CA ARG A 212 -7.30 10.17 -22.27
C ARG A 212 -8.69 9.98 -22.90
N PRO A 213 -9.21 8.73 -23.03
CA PRO A 213 -10.57 8.53 -23.50
C PRO A 213 -11.58 9.30 -22.63
N PRO A 214 -12.75 9.69 -23.18
CA PRO A 214 -13.73 10.50 -22.46
C PRO A 214 -14.11 9.87 -21.12
N LEU A 215 -14.18 10.71 -20.09
CA LEU A 215 -14.71 10.35 -18.77
C LEU A 215 -16.10 10.95 -18.62
N THR A 216 -17.02 10.23 -17.97
CA THR A 216 -18.31 10.77 -17.54
C THR A 216 -18.12 11.61 -16.27
N ASN A 217 -19.17 12.29 -15.83
CA ASN A 217 -19.16 12.97 -14.52
C ASN A 217 -19.25 11.99 -13.33
N GLY A 218 -19.26 10.68 -13.60
CA GLY A 218 -19.49 9.61 -12.62
C GLY A 218 -20.95 9.43 -12.25
N ASP A 219 -21.18 8.64 -11.20
CA ASP A 219 -22.49 8.38 -10.61
C ASP A 219 -22.83 9.38 -9.48
N ASP A 220 -23.91 9.13 -8.74
CA ASP A 220 -24.35 9.99 -7.62
C ASP A 220 -23.30 10.10 -6.49
N GLY A 221 -22.32 9.21 -6.43
CA GLY A 221 -21.22 9.22 -5.45
C GLY A 221 -20.03 10.08 -5.86
N ILE A 222 -19.96 10.50 -7.12
CA ILE A 222 -18.81 11.20 -7.72
C ILE A 222 -19.16 12.64 -8.06
N HIS A 223 -18.30 13.57 -7.62
CA HIS A 223 -18.44 14.99 -7.94
C HIS A 223 -17.78 15.35 -9.27
N ALA A 224 -16.64 14.72 -9.56
CA ALA A 224 -15.81 15.04 -10.70
C ALA A 224 -14.87 13.88 -11.05
N THR A 225 -14.54 13.78 -12.34
CA THR A 225 -13.53 12.87 -12.88
C THR A 225 -12.51 13.67 -13.67
N ARG A 226 -11.29 13.13 -13.80
CA ARG A 226 -10.28 13.70 -14.70
C ARG A 226 -9.15 12.73 -15.00
N TRP A 227 -8.51 12.97 -16.14
CA TRP A 227 -7.17 12.47 -16.40
C TRP A 227 -6.13 13.41 -15.78
N VAL A 228 -5.16 12.84 -15.06
CA VAL A 228 -4.08 13.58 -14.40
C VAL A 228 -2.72 12.99 -14.77
N THR A 229 -1.75 13.86 -14.95
CA THR A 229 -0.34 13.45 -15.04
C THR A 229 0.13 12.82 -13.73
N PRO A 230 1.25 12.06 -13.72
CA PRO A 230 1.86 11.56 -12.48
C PRO A 230 2.09 12.64 -11.42
N GLN A 231 2.50 13.85 -11.84
CA GLN A 231 2.75 14.99 -10.96
C GLN A 231 1.45 15.51 -10.33
N GLU A 232 0.40 15.66 -11.13
CA GLU A 232 -0.92 16.06 -10.64
C GLU A 232 -1.50 14.98 -9.73
N TYR A 233 -1.33 13.70 -10.06
CA TYR A 233 -1.78 12.61 -9.21
C TYR A 233 -1.14 12.66 -7.82
N ALA A 234 0.17 12.92 -7.75
CA ALA A 234 0.88 13.13 -6.49
C ALA A 234 0.38 14.36 -5.72
N ALA A 235 0.11 15.48 -6.39
CA ALA A 235 -0.44 16.67 -5.74
C ALA A 235 -1.82 16.42 -5.09
N LEU A 236 -2.62 15.51 -5.67
CA LEU A 236 -3.98 15.25 -5.24
C LEU A 236 -4.09 14.15 -4.20
N CYS A 237 -3.28 13.12 -4.35
CA CYS A 237 -3.41 11.87 -3.61
C CYS A 237 -2.18 11.55 -2.77
N GLY A 238 -1.06 12.28 -2.94
CA GLY A 238 0.22 11.98 -2.30
C GLY A 238 0.22 12.03 -0.78
N HIS A 239 -0.77 12.70 -0.18
CA HIS A 239 -0.97 12.78 1.26
C HIS A 239 -1.90 11.69 1.82
N LEU A 240 -2.52 10.87 0.96
CA LEU A 240 -3.47 9.84 1.37
C LEU A 240 -2.74 8.60 1.87
N PHE A 241 -3.34 7.91 2.84
CA PHE A 241 -2.71 6.78 3.54
C PHE A 241 -2.25 5.67 2.59
N TRP A 242 -2.98 5.43 1.49
CA TRP A 242 -2.72 4.37 0.50
C TRP A 242 -1.65 4.75 -0.53
N TRP A 243 -1.24 6.02 -0.61
CA TRP A 243 -0.26 6.50 -1.60
C TRP A 243 1.06 5.71 -1.65
N PRO A 244 1.64 5.25 -0.53
CA PRO A 244 2.84 4.41 -0.57
C PRO A 244 2.69 3.18 -1.47
N LEU A 245 1.50 2.57 -1.55
CA LEU A 245 1.24 1.44 -2.43
C LEU A 245 1.29 1.86 -3.90
N ALA A 246 0.69 3.00 -4.26
CA ALA A 246 0.78 3.54 -5.61
C ALA A 246 2.24 3.80 -6.01
N ALA A 247 3.04 4.40 -5.12
CA ALA A 247 4.46 4.66 -5.36
C ALA A 247 5.33 3.39 -5.41
N GLU A 248 4.90 2.29 -4.79
CA GLU A 248 5.55 0.99 -4.97
C GLU A 248 5.20 0.36 -6.32
N VAL A 249 3.92 0.45 -6.74
CA VAL A 249 3.43 -0.12 -8.01
C VAL A 249 3.94 0.66 -9.22
N PHE A 250 4.07 1.98 -9.11
CA PHE A 250 4.51 2.90 -10.16
C PHE A 250 5.75 3.68 -9.70
N PRO A 251 6.96 3.21 -10.05
CA PRO A 251 8.22 3.82 -9.60
C PRO A 251 8.37 5.31 -9.93
N GLU A 252 7.74 5.79 -11.01
CA GLU A 252 7.71 7.20 -11.43
C GLU A 252 6.98 8.12 -10.44
N LEU A 253 6.13 7.58 -9.57
CA LEU A 253 5.49 8.34 -8.50
C LEU A 253 6.41 8.55 -7.28
N ARG A 254 7.52 7.81 -7.20
CA ARG A 254 8.45 7.90 -6.06
C ARG A 254 9.14 9.26 -6.04
N GLY A 255 9.06 9.94 -4.90
CA GLY A 255 9.71 11.24 -4.70
C GLY A 255 8.95 12.43 -5.27
N LEU A 256 7.83 12.22 -5.95
CA LEU A 256 6.89 13.29 -6.26
C LEU A 256 6.26 13.76 -4.95
N ARG A 257 6.29 15.08 -4.71
CA ARG A 257 5.71 15.70 -3.52
C ARG A 257 4.22 15.98 -3.74
N ALA A 258 3.42 15.75 -2.70
CA ALA A 258 2.12 16.39 -2.52
C ALA A 258 2.29 17.87 -2.15
#